data_AF-A0A6P3Z509-F1
#
_entry.id   AF-A0A6P3Z509-F1
#
_cell.length_a   1.000
_cell.length_b   1.000
_cell.length_c   1.000
_cell.angle_alpha   90.00
_cell.angle_beta   90.00
_cell.angle_gamma   90.00
#
_symmetry.space_group_name_H-M   'P 1'
#
loop_
_entity.id
_entity.type
_entity.pdbx_description
1 polymer ?
#
loop_
_entity_poly.entity_id
_entity_poly.type
_entity_poly.pdbx_seq_one_letter_code
_entity_poly.pdbx_strand_id
1 'polypeptide(L)'
;MPPLSSSFSLPVSSPRFHTLPWSSLLPNISTARRSLVLAMAFSSSASSPSPSMTNPKEYSQDEELSQVLKYHNQTKHSFTRYARGPHGLDWANQPNPFRRYVSAPLVPLQHFPTENQKENTSTIEAPLYSSIFLSLPPPKPISISTISQFFYDSLALSAWKTAGFSTWSLRVNPSSGNLHPTEGYIVAPPIESLSSSGFVAHYAPKEHGLEIRAEIPSGFFPKFFPENSFLIGLSSIFWREAWKYGERAFRYCNHDVGHAIGAVAIAAAALGWDVKLLDGLGYKDLEKLMGLEIFPKFQIPSRPIKGRIPEIEFEHPDCVLAVFPNGVGKFDVDYKELSSAISEFSKLDWKGKPNLLSKEHVCWDIIYRTAEVVKKPMTIGNGFLVDPFQSSGLYSEAAYKDFTVREIVRKRRSAVDMDGVTVMQRDTFYQILLHCLPSSSRNGGKQKRQLTLPFRALPWDAEVHAVLFVHRVVGLPQGLYFLVRNEDHFGDLKKAMRSGFKWTKPEGCPDGLPLYELERTDCRLIAEKLSCLQVCIYSFQFSISY
;
A
#
# COMPACT_ATOMS: atom_id res chain seq x y z
N MET A 1 4.16 -3.15 55.94
CA MET A 1 2.88 -3.43 55.25
C MET A 1 3.08 -3.19 53.76
N PRO A 2 3.23 -4.23 52.93
CA PRO A 2 3.33 -4.10 51.48
C PRO A 2 1.94 -4.16 50.81
N PRO A 3 1.74 -3.55 49.63
CA PRO A 3 0.46 -3.59 48.93
C PRO A 3 0.30 -4.87 48.10
N LEU A 4 -0.95 -5.33 48.03
CA LEU A 4 -1.43 -6.57 47.43
C LEU A 4 -1.25 -6.61 45.90
N SER A 5 -0.65 -7.69 45.42
CA SER A 5 -0.68 -8.13 44.02
C SER A 5 -1.88 -9.06 43.79
N SER A 6 -2.81 -8.70 42.90
CA SER A 6 -3.87 -9.60 42.43
C SER A 6 -3.47 -10.23 41.11
N SER A 7 -2.92 -11.44 41.16
CA SER A 7 -2.69 -12.31 40.01
C SER A 7 -3.93 -13.18 39.75
N PHE A 8 -4.62 -12.98 38.63
CA PHE A 8 -5.59 -13.95 38.12
C PHE A 8 -4.88 -14.95 37.20
N SER A 9 -4.78 -16.19 37.65
CA SER A 9 -4.28 -17.34 36.90
C SER A 9 -5.43 -18.05 36.19
N LEU A 10 -5.37 -18.18 34.87
CA LEU A 10 -6.20 -19.10 34.08
C LEU A 10 -5.38 -20.34 33.71
N PRO A 11 -5.99 -21.54 33.64
CA PRO A 11 -5.26 -22.80 33.51
C PRO A 11 -4.69 -22.99 32.10
N VAL A 12 -3.43 -23.43 32.06
CA VAL A 12 -2.71 -23.82 30.84
C VAL A 12 -3.19 -25.20 30.40
N SER A 13 -3.95 -25.27 29.31
CA SER A 13 -4.18 -26.52 28.56
C SER A 13 -3.28 -26.54 27.33
N SER A 14 -2.26 -27.41 27.36
CA SER A 14 -1.31 -27.64 26.27
C SER A 14 -1.99 -28.25 25.03
N PRO A 15 -1.75 -27.76 23.81
CA PRO A 15 -2.17 -28.48 22.61
C PRO A 15 -1.21 -29.65 22.35
N ARG A 16 -1.78 -30.86 22.27
CA ARG A 16 -1.12 -32.09 21.84
C ARG A 16 -0.77 -31.97 20.35
N PHE A 17 0.51 -32.00 20.02
CA PHE A 17 0.98 -32.20 18.65
C PHE A 17 0.86 -33.68 18.30
N HIS A 18 -0.06 -34.03 17.39
CA HIS A 18 -0.06 -35.33 16.74
C HIS A 18 0.93 -35.31 15.57
N THR A 19 2.06 -35.98 15.76
CA THR A 19 2.95 -36.40 14.68
C THR A 19 2.35 -37.65 14.03
N LEU A 20 2.26 -37.67 12.69
CA LEU A 20 2.05 -38.90 11.93
C LEU A 20 3.15 -39.06 10.87
N PRO A 21 3.68 -40.28 10.69
CA PRO A 21 4.87 -40.54 9.91
C PRO A 21 4.57 -40.63 8.41
N TRP A 22 5.55 -40.21 7.61
CA TRP A 22 5.54 -40.31 6.16
C TRP A 22 5.94 -41.75 5.77
N SER A 23 5.04 -42.50 5.13
CA SER A 23 5.39 -43.77 4.47
C SER A 23 5.01 -43.70 2.99
N SER A 24 6.05 -43.76 2.16
CA SER A 24 6.03 -43.94 0.72
C SER A 24 5.49 -45.30 0.32
N LEU A 25 4.44 -45.37 -0.51
CA LEU A 25 4.10 -46.55 -1.33
C LEU A 25 3.33 -46.09 -2.58
N LEU A 26 4.01 -46.12 -3.73
CA LEU A 26 3.41 -46.02 -5.06
C LEU A 26 2.95 -47.41 -5.51
N PRO A 27 1.84 -47.51 -6.25
CA PRO A 27 1.69 -48.53 -7.27
C PRO A 27 1.62 -47.92 -8.67
N ASN A 28 2.48 -48.44 -9.55
CA ASN A 28 2.42 -48.30 -10.99
C ASN A 28 1.11 -48.92 -11.53
N ILE A 29 0.33 -48.17 -12.30
CA ILE A 29 -0.58 -48.74 -13.30
C ILE A 29 -0.39 -48.00 -14.62
N SER A 30 0.26 -48.73 -15.53
CA SER A 30 0.34 -48.48 -16.97
C SER A 30 -1.00 -48.86 -17.60
N THR A 31 -1.64 -47.92 -18.31
CA THR A 31 -2.59 -48.23 -19.39
C THR A 31 -2.52 -47.20 -20.49
N ALA A 32 -2.33 -47.70 -21.71
CA ALA A 32 -2.14 -46.99 -22.96
C ALA A 32 -3.30 -46.07 -23.34
N ARG A 33 -2.98 -44.88 -23.87
CA ARG A 33 -3.93 -44.05 -24.64
C ARG A 33 -3.54 -44.06 -26.11
N ARG A 34 -4.41 -44.64 -26.94
CA ARG A 34 -4.46 -44.41 -28.38
C ARG A 34 -4.86 -42.96 -28.63
N SER A 35 -4.01 -42.23 -29.35
CA SER A 35 -4.31 -40.91 -29.90
C SER A 35 -4.97 -41.06 -31.27
N LEU A 36 -6.26 -40.70 -31.38
CA LEU A 36 -6.90 -40.39 -32.65
C LEU A 36 -6.63 -38.93 -32.96
N VAL A 37 -5.75 -38.69 -33.93
CA VAL A 37 -5.47 -37.37 -34.51
C VAL A 37 -6.54 -37.11 -35.57
N LEU A 38 -7.37 -36.09 -35.36
CA LEU A 38 -8.20 -35.52 -36.41
C LEU A 38 -7.44 -34.34 -37.02
N ALA A 39 -6.92 -34.55 -38.22
CA ALA A 39 -6.25 -33.53 -39.01
C ALA A 39 -7.28 -32.57 -39.61
N MET A 40 -7.17 -31.27 -39.30
CA MET A 40 -7.73 -30.22 -40.14
C MET A 40 -6.60 -29.63 -40.99
N ALA A 41 -6.71 -29.82 -42.30
CA ALA A 41 -5.84 -29.22 -43.29
C ALA A 41 -6.21 -27.74 -43.46
N PHE A 42 -5.24 -26.85 -43.24
CA PHE A 42 -5.31 -25.47 -43.71
C PHE A 42 -4.35 -25.34 -44.90
N SER A 43 -4.91 -25.09 -46.09
CA SER A 43 -4.15 -24.69 -47.28
C SER A 43 -3.45 -23.36 -47.01
N SER A 44 -2.12 -23.37 -47.04
CA SER A 44 -1.29 -22.18 -47.02
C SER A 44 -1.12 -21.65 -48.44
N SER A 45 -1.84 -20.57 -48.79
CA SER A 45 -1.43 -19.68 -49.87
C SER A 45 -0.29 -18.80 -49.35
N ALA A 46 0.89 -18.93 -49.98
CA ALA A 46 2.06 -18.12 -49.68
C ALA A 46 1.81 -16.65 -50.09
N SER A 47 1.82 -15.76 -49.10
CA SER A 47 2.08 -14.33 -49.31
C SER A 47 3.25 -13.94 -48.42
N SER A 48 4.34 -13.53 -49.07
CA SER A 48 5.54 -13.02 -48.42
C SER A 48 5.18 -11.83 -47.51
N PRO A 49 5.61 -11.81 -46.23
CA PRO A 49 5.42 -10.61 -45.42
C PRO A 49 6.48 -9.58 -45.84
N SER A 50 6.01 -8.45 -46.36
CA SER A 50 6.80 -7.21 -46.36
C SER A 50 7.18 -6.87 -44.92
N PRO A 51 8.39 -6.37 -44.64
CA PRO A 51 8.77 -6.01 -43.28
C PRO A 51 7.93 -4.80 -42.86
N SER A 52 6.89 -5.03 -42.04
CA SER A 52 6.24 -3.94 -41.34
C SER A 52 7.27 -3.34 -40.40
N MET A 53 7.69 -2.11 -40.68
CA MET A 53 8.43 -1.28 -39.74
C MET A 53 7.49 -0.95 -38.57
N THR A 54 7.32 -1.90 -37.65
CA THR A 54 6.76 -1.64 -36.32
C THR A 54 7.64 -0.59 -35.64
N ASN A 55 6.99 0.43 -35.07
CA ASN A 55 7.67 1.58 -34.48
C ASN A 55 8.55 1.07 -33.31
N PRO A 56 9.84 1.45 -33.19
CA PRO A 56 10.72 0.96 -32.12
C PRO A 56 10.17 1.18 -30.70
N LYS A 57 9.29 2.18 -30.52
CA LYS A 57 8.58 2.45 -29.26
C LYS A 57 7.48 1.42 -28.93
N GLU A 58 6.78 0.90 -29.94
CA GLU A 58 5.75 -0.13 -29.74
C GLU A 58 6.40 -1.47 -29.37
N TYR A 59 7.50 -1.82 -30.05
CA TYR A 59 8.27 -3.03 -29.74
C TYR A 59 8.82 -3.03 -28.30
N SER A 60 9.27 -1.86 -27.81
CA SER A 60 9.74 -1.69 -26.42
C SER A 60 8.61 -1.84 -25.39
N GLN A 61 7.41 -1.33 -25.66
CA GLN A 61 6.28 -1.42 -24.74
C GLN A 61 5.75 -2.86 -24.62
N ASP A 62 5.74 -3.61 -25.72
CA ASP A 62 5.35 -5.03 -25.70
C ASP A 62 6.32 -5.89 -24.88
N GLU A 63 7.63 -5.59 -24.93
CA GLU A 63 8.64 -6.25 -24.12
C GLU A 63 8.50 -5.91 -22.62
N GLU A 64 8.26 -4.64 -22.29
CA GLU A 64 8.01 -4.18 -20.90
C GLU A 64 6.77 -4.88 -20.31
N LEU A 65 5.64 -4.86 -21.04
CA LEU A 65 4.42 -5.54 -20.64
C LEU A 65 4.64 -7.05 -20.48
N SER A 66 5.38 -7.68 -21.40
CA SER A 66 5.73 -9.09 -21.32
C SER A 66 6.51 -9.42 -20.06
N GLN A 67 7.46 -8.58 -19.66
CA GLN A 67 8.21 -8.76 -18.41
C GLN A 67 7.34 -8.59 -17.16
N VAL A 68 6.38 -7.65 -17.17
CA VAL A 68 5.42 -7.47 -16.07
C VAL A 68 4.49 -8.69 -15.97
N LEU A 69 3.95 -9.18 -17.08
CA LEU A 69 3.11 -10.38 -17.12
C LEU A 69 3.89 -11.64 -16.70
N LYS A 70 5.16 -11.75 -17.09
CA LYS A 70 6.06 -12.82 -16.65
C LYS A 70 6.25 -12.79 -15.14
N TYR A 71 6.60 -11.64 -14.57
CA TYR A 71 6.69 -11.47 -13.12
C TYR A 71 5.37 -11.82 -12.44
N HIS A 72 4.26 -11.33 -12.98
CA HIS A 72 2.95 -11.59 -12.42
C HIS A 72 2.67 -13.10 -12.38
N ASN A 73 2.86 -13.82 -13.48
CA ASN A 73 2.57 -15.26 -13.54
C ASN A 73 3.57 -16.10 -12.72
N GLN A 74 4.85 -15.76 -12.72
CA GLN A 74 5.88 -16.50 -11.97
C GLN A 74 5.70 -16.37 -10.45
N THR A 75 5.21 -15.23 -9.98
CA THR A 75 5.09 -14.94 -8.55
C THR A 75 3.73 -15.30 -7.96
N LYS A 76 2.79 -15.83 -8.75
CA LYS A 76 1.54 -16.41 -8.22
C LYS A 76 1.82 -17.63 -7.35
N HIS A 77 0.98 -17.83 -6.34
CA HIS A 77 0.83 -19.16 -5.77
C HIS A 77 -0.13 -19.96 -6.66
N SER A 78 0.15 -21.25 -6.83
CA SER A 78 -0.78 -22.20 -7.43
C SER A 78 -1.17 -23.25 -6.39
N PHE A 79 -2.26 -23.97 -6.66
CA PHE A 79 -2.69 -25.08 -5.82
C PHE A 79 -1.64 -26.19 -5.66
N THR A 80 -0.71 -26.29 -6.60
CA THR A 80 0.32 -27.33 -6.62
C THR A 80 1.70 -26.83 -6.21
N ARG A 81 1.92 -25.52 -6.14
CA ARG A 81 3.22 -24.94 -5.80
C ARG A 81 3.11 -23.48 -5.34
N TYR A 82 3.83 -23.13 -4.28
CA TYR A 82 4.03 -21.74 -3.93
C TYR A 82 5.02 -21.03 -4.89
N ALA A 83 4.92 -19.70 -5.01
CA ALA A 83 5.96 -18.89 -5.63
C ALA A 83 7.31 -19.15 -4.97
N ARG A 84 8.41 -18.96 -5.71
CA ARG A 84 9.74 -19.24 -5.17
C ARG A 84 10.07 -18.23 -4.09
N GLY A 85 10.49 -18.76 -2.96
CA GLY A 85 10.93 -18.02 -1.78
C GLY A 85 12.17 -18.65 -1.17
N PRO A 86 12.69 -18.09 -0.08
CA PRO A 86 13.76 -18.72 0.69
C PRO A 86 13.29 -20.09 1.23
N HIS A 87 14.19 -21.08 1.29
CA HIS A 87 13.89 -22.45 1.77
C HIS A 87 13.77 -22.54 3.31
N GLY A 88 13.65 -21.40 3.99
CA GLY A 88 13.64 -21.22 5.43
C GLY A 88 13.97 -19.77 5.79
N LEU A 89 13.58 -19.31 6.98
CA LEU A 89 13.87 -17.95 7.44
C LEU A 89 15.18 -17.92 8.23
N ASP A 90 16.14 -17.17 7.72
CA ASP A 90 17.38 -16.86 8.44
C ASP A 90 17.15 -15.66 9.37
N TRP A 91 16.61 -15.94 10.56
CA TRP A 91 16.30 -14.93 11.57
C TRP A 91 17.52 -14.16 12.07
N ALA A 92 18.72 -14.77 12.04
CA ALA A 92 19.96 -14.10 12.43
C ALA A 92 20.40 -13.03 11.41
N ASN A 93 19.90 -13.11 10.18
CA ASN A 93 20.14 -12.17 9.11
C ASN A 93 18.89 -11.38 8.70
N GLN A 94 17.87 -11.32 9.58
CA GLN A 94 16.68 -10.50 9.34
C GLN A 94 17.09 -9.04 9.08
N PRO A 95 16.61 -8.41 8.00
CA PRO A 95 16.93 -7.03 7.70
C PRO A 95 16.53 -6.10 8.85
N ASN A 96 17.42 -5.18 9.19
CA ASN A 96 17.08 -4.11 10.12
C ASN A 96 15.83 -3.34 9.60
N PRO A 97 14.75 -3.27 10.37
CA PRO A 97 13.51 -2.61 9.95
C PRO A 97 13.60 -1.08 9.99
N PHE A 98 14.78 -0.51 10.29
CA PHE A 98 15.02 0.92 10.41
C PHE A 98 16.22 1.35 9.56
N ARG A 99 15.96 2.05 8.45
CA ARG A 99 17.02 2.80 7.76
C ARG A 99 17.40 3.97 8.64
N ARG A 100 18.69 4.27 8.67
CA ARG A 100 19.26 5.48 9.25
C ARG A 100 20.25 6.05 8.26
N TYR A 101 20.25 7.36 8.10
CA TYR A 101 21.31 8.09 7.43
C TYR A 101 22.33 8.57 8.47
N VAL A 102 23.27 7.68 8.78
CA VAL A 102 24.29 7.89 9.81
C VAL A 102 25.04 9.19 9.53
N SER A 103 25.19 10.02 10.55
CA SER A 103 25.80 11.36 10.51
C SER A 103 24.97 12.48 9.88
N ALA A 104 23.74 12.22 9.43
CA ALA A 104 22.78 13.30 9.16
C ALA A 104 22.31 13.93 10.48
N PRO A 105 22.15 15.27 10.58
CA PRO A 105 21.54 15.91 11.74
C PRO A 105 20.14 15.35 12.03
N LEU A 106 19.91 14.85 13.25
CA LEU A 106 18.62 14.30 13.67
C LEU A 106 17.88 15.33 14.52
N VAL A 107 16.73 15.78 14.03
CA VAL A 107 15.81 16.65 14.78
C VAL A 107 14.66 15.80 15.34
N PRO A 108 14.48 15.70 16.66
CA PRO A 108 13.39 14.91 17.25
C PRO A 108 12.03 15.57 16.98
N LEU A 109 11.01 14.75 16.69
CA LEU A 109 9.63 15.19 16.59
C LEU A 109 8.90 14.99 17.93
N GLN A 110 7.84 15.77 18.14
CA GLN A 110 7.04 15.74 19.34
C GLN A 110 6.15 14.50 19.39
N HIS A 111 6.15 13.79 20.51
CA HIS A 111 5.17 12.73 20.76
C HIS A 111 3.86 13.32 21.28
N PHE A 112 2.74 12.69 20.89
CA PHE A 112 1.41 13.06 21.36
C PHE A 112 0.85 11.98 22.28
N PRO A 113 0.41 12.33 23.51
CA PRO A 113 -0.16 11.36 24.44
C PRO A 113 -1.45 10.75 23.87
N THR A 114 -1.65 9.47 24.15
CA THR A 114 -2.92 8.76 23.91
C THR A 114 -3.67 8.71 25.23
N GLU A 115 -4.93 9.19 25.23
CA GLU A 115 -5.99 9.26 26.27
C GLU A 115 -5.69 9.10 27.79
N ASN A 116 -4.77 8.25 28.22
CA ASN A 116 -4.41 8.01 29.63
C ASN A 116 -3.43 9.04 30.22
N GLN A 117 -3.13 10.13 29.51
CA GLN A 117 -2.22 11.20 29.96
C GLN A 117 -2.80 12.59 29.67
N LYS A 118 -4.13 12.76 29.81
CA LYS A 118 -4.85 14.00 29.51
C LYS A 118 -4.61 15.14 30.51
N GLU A 119 -3.88 14.95 31.60
CA GLU A 119 -3.96 15.91 32.70
C GLU A 119 -3.25 17.26 32.50
N ASN A 120 -2.28 17.45 31.59
CA ASN A 120 -1.57 18.76 31.54
C ASN A 120 -0.91 19.17 30.20
N THR A 121 -1.32 18.63 29.05
CA THR A 121 -0.72 19.03 27.76
C THR A 121 -1.75 19.63 26.81
N SER A 122 -1.44 20.82 26.26
CA SER A 122 -2.16 21.50 25.18
C SER A 122 -2.05 20.70 23.87
N THR A 123 -2.61 19.49 23.84
CA THR A 123 -2.59 18.65 22.66
C THR A 123 -3.56 19.18 21.63
N ILE A 124 -3.10 19.26 20.39
CA ILE A 124 -3.98 19.46 19.24
C ILE A 124 -5.03 18.34 19.25
N GLU A 125 -6.29 18.71 19.47
CA GLU A 125 -7.41 17.77 19.46
C GLU A 125 -7.60 17.22 18.04
N ALA A 126 -7.67 15.90 17.92
CA ALA A 126 -7.91 15.22 16.66
C ALA A 126 -9.44 15.17 16.41
N PRO A 127 -9.90 15.42 15.17
CA PRO A 127 -11.33 15.33 14.85
C PRO A 127 -11.84 13.89 15.01
N LEU A 128 -13.17 13.75 15.09
CA LEU A 128 -13.83 12.45 15.02
C LEU A 128 -13.48 11.75 13.70
N TYR A 129 -13.32 10.43 13.74
CA TYR A 129 -12.98 9.65 12.55
C TYR A 129 -14.07 9.73 11.48
N SER A 130 -15.35 9.76 11.88
CA SER A 130 -16.48 9.90 10.96
C SER A 130 -16.51 11.25 10.25
N SER A 131 -16.14 12.34 10.94
CA SER A 131 -16.34 13.70 10.42
C SER A 131 -15.44 14.01 9.23
N ILE A 132 -14.20 13.49 9.20
CA ILE A 132 -13.25 13.77 8.11
C ILE A 132 -13.71 13.22 6.75
N PHE A 133 -14.61 12.24 6.73
CA PHE A 133 -15.19 11.72 5.50
C PHE A 133 -16.36 12.57 4.98
N LEU A 134 -16.92 13.45 5.82
CA LEU A 134 -18.00 14.36 5.46
C LEU A 134 -17.45 15.72 5.03
N SER A 135 -16.52 16.26 5.80
CA SER A 135 -15.80 17.50 5.51
C SER A 135 -14.45 17.54 6.20
N LEU A 136 -13.47 18.19 5.58
CA LEU A 136 -12.17 18.43 6.21
C LEU A 136 -12.28 19.59 7.21
N PRO A 137 -11.61 19.53 8.38
CA PRO A 137 -11.55 20.65 9.31
C PRO A 137 -10.74 21.82 8.71
N PRO A 138 -10.80 23.03 9.30
CA PRO A 138 -9.95 24.14 8.87
C PRO A 138 -8.45 23.75 8.85
N PRO A 139 -7.71 24.11 7.78
CA PRO A 139 -6.30 23.73 7.66
C PRO A 139 -5.46 24.37 8.77
N LYS A 140 -4.66 23.55 9.45
CA LYS A 140 -3.68 24.03 10.43
C LYS A 140 -2.41 24.52 9.70
N PRO A 141 -1.68 25.52 10.23
CA PRO A 141 -0.40 25.94 9.65
C PRO A 141 0.66 24.85 9.78
N ILE A 142 1.66 24.86 8.90
CA ILE A 142 2.83 23.99 9.04
C ILE A 142 3.70 24.48 10.20
N SER A 143 4.03 23.57 11.11
CA SER A 143 4.84 23.83 12.30
C SER A 143 5.50 22.54 12.76
N ILE A 144 6.49 22.61 13.64
CA ILE A 144 7.06 21.42 14.27
C ILE A 144 5.97 20.52 14.88
N SER A 145 4.95 21.11 15.52
CA SER A 145 3.87 20.35 16.16
C SER A 145 2.99 19.62 15.14
N THR A 146 2.55 20.31 14.09
CA THR A 146 1.67 19.70 13.06
C THR A 146 2.42 18.68 12.20
N ILE A 147 3.70 18.91 11.88
CA ILE A 147 4.56 17.92 11.21
C ILE A 147 4.82 16.70 12.11
N SER A 148 5.08 16.91 13.40
CA SER A 148 5.25 15.83 14.36
C SER A 148 3.99 14.96 14.42
N GLN A 149 2.83 15.59 14.53
CA GLN A 149 1.55 14.87 14.58
C GLN A 149 1.30 14.11 13.28
N PHE A 150 1.54 14.75 12.13
CA PHE A 150 1.36 14.13 10.83
C PHE A 150 2.15 12.83 10.70
N PHE A 151 3.44 12.81 11.08
CA PHE A 151 4.25 11.59 11.06
C PHE A 151 3.82 10.59 12.14
N TYR A 152 3.41 11.07 13.32
CA TYR A 152 2.94 10.23 14.42
C TYR A 152 1.66 9.43 14.06
N ASP A 153 0.77 10.07 13.31
CA ASP A 153 -0.53 9.53 12.91
C ASP A 153 -0.49 8.81 11.54
N SER A 154 0.65 8.77 10.85
CA SER A 154 0.80 8.12 9.52
C SER A 154 1.84 7.00 9.45
N LEU A 155 3.10 7.27 9.83
CA LEU A 155 4.25 6.39 9.56
C LEU A 155 5.00 5.93 10.82
N ALA A 156 4.69 6.50 11.99
CA ALA A 156 5.36 6.17 13.24
C ALA A 156 5.08 4.74 13.73
N LEU A 157 5.91 4.30 14.67
CA LEU A 157 5.62 3.12 15.48
C LEU A 157 4.32 3.34 16.27
N SER A 158 3.45 2.33 16.29
CA SER A 158 2.13 2.35 16.96
C SER A 158 2.05 1.42 18.17
N ALA A 159 2.90 0.40 18.24
CA ALA A 159 3.07 -0.47 19.41
C ALA A 159 4.34 -1.32 19.28
N TRP A 160 4.71 -1.94 20.39
CA TRP A 160 5.65 -3.06 20.43
C TRP A 160 4.90 -4.32 20.86
N LYS A 161 5.19 -5.44 20.21
CA LYS A 161 4.71 -6.76 20.63
C LYS A 161 5.89 -7.57 21.11
N THR A 162 5.67 -8.31 22.19
CA THR A 162 6.63 -9.28 22.74
C THR A 162 5.95 -10.63 22.87
N ALA A 163 6.58 -11.67 22.35
CA ALA A 163 6.16 -13.05 22.54
C ALA A 163 7.40 -13.92 22.77
N GLY A 164 7.47 -14.58 23.93
CA GLY A 164 8.69 -15.27 24.37
C GLY A 164 9.86 -14.30 24.44
N PHE A 165 10.95 -14.62 23.73
CA PHE A 165 12.18 -13.81 23.68
C PHE A 165 12.22 -12.82 22.50
N SER A 166 11.16 -12.77 21.68
CA SER A 166 11.11 -11.94 20.48
C SER A 166 10.28 -10.70 20.71
N THR A 167 10.84 -9.55 20.36
CA THR A 167 10.15 -8.25 20.38
C THR A 167 10.21 -7.61 19.01
N TRP A 168 9.08 -7.11 18.52
CA TRP A 168 8.98 -6.43 17.24
C TRP A 168 8.08 -5.20 17.30
N SER A 169 8.42 -4.19 16.52
CA SER A 169 7.66 -2.96 16.40
C SER A 169 6.54 -3.10 15.37
N LEU A 170 5.40 -2.49 15.64
CA LEU A 170 4.32 -2.27 14.67
C LEU A 170 4.30 -0.80 14.28
N ARG A 171 3.96 -0.51 13.01
CA ARG A 171 3.72 0.86 12.54
C ARG A 171 2.23 1.15 12.40
N VAL A 172 1.89 2.43 12.22
CA VAL A 172 0.51 2.86 11.94
C VAL A 172 0.00 2.22 10.65
N ASN A 173 0.75 2.33 9.55
CA ASN A 173 0.48 1.62 8.31
C ASN A 173 0.86 0.13 8.43
N PRO A 174 -0.02 -0.80 7.99
CA PRO A 174 0.32 -2.22 7.96
C PRO A 174 1.40 -2.51 6.92
N SER A 175 2.08 -3.64 7.10
CA SER A 175 3.10 -4.13 6.19
C SER A 175 3.06 -5.64 6.10
N SER A 176 3.32 -6.16 4.90
CA SER A 176 3.38 -7.60 4.63
C SER A 176 4.41 -8.27 5.54
N GLY A 177 3.95 -9.17 6.42
CA GLY A 177 4.83 -9.85 7.36
C GLY A 177 5.50 -8.95 8.40
N ASN A 178 5.07 -7.70 8.54
CA ASN A 178 5.64 -6.68 9.43
C ASN A 178 7.13 -6.39 9.14
N LEU A 179 7.49 -6.27 7.85
CA LEU A 179 8.87 -6.07 7.39
C LEU A 179 9.20 -4.60 7.05
N HIS A 180 8.16 -3.79 6.82
CA HIS A 180 8.21 -2.35 6.60
C HIS A 180 9.26 -1.94 5.55
N PRO A 181 9.10 -2.32 4.27
CA PRO A 181 10.00 -1.91 3.18
C PRO A 181 9.94 -0.40 2.90
N THR A 182 8.82 0.25 3.22
CA THR A 182 8.56 1.65 2.86
C THR A 182 9.21 2.63 3.82
N GLU A 183 10.09 3.48 3.28
CA GLU A 183 10.70 4.62 3.97
C GLU A 183 10.04 5.94 3.54
N GLY A 184 10.01 6.90 4.46
CA GLY A 184 9.35 8.20 4.27
C GLY A 184 10.34 9.36 4.27
N TYR A 185 10.08 10.33 3.42
CA TYR A 185 10.85 11.56 3.27
C TYR A 185 9.93 12.78 3.35
N ILE A 186 10.43 13.89 3.87
CA ILE A 186 9.78 15.20 3.78
C ILE A 186 10.68 16.15 2.99
N VAL A 187 10.08 16.89 2.06
CA VAL A 187 10.68 18.08 1.46
C VAL A 187 9.80 19.24 1.87
N ALA A 188 10.36 20.26 2.52
CA ALA A 188 9.56 21.33 3.12
C ALA A 188 10.22 22.71 2.97
N PRO A 189 9.42 23.79 2.99
CA PRO A 189 9.94 25.14 3.20
C PRO A 189 10.57 25.25 4.60
N PRO A 190 11.18 26.40 4.96
CA PRO A 190 11.61 26.64 6.33
C PRO A 190 10.45 26.41 7.31
N ILE A 191 10.71 25.65 8.38
CA ILE A 191 9.76 25.43 9.47
C ILE A 191 10.51 25.70 10.76
N GLU A 192 9.99 26.65 11.55
CA GLU A 192 10.57 27.01 12.83
C GLU A 192 10.79 25.78 13.72
N SER A 193 11.94 25.73 14.39
CA SER A 193 12.42 24.59 15.20
C SER A 193 12.79 23.31 14.44
N LEU A 194 12.55 23.22 13.12
CA LEU A 194 13.05 22.13 12.28
C LEU A 194 14.25 22.56 11.42
N SER A 195 14.13 23.67 10.70
CA SER A 195 15.18 24.23 9.85
C SER A 195 14.90 25.69 9.50
N SER A 196 15.94 26.53 9.48
CA SER A 196 15.85 27.94 9.05
C SER A 196 15.81 28.10 7.53
N SER A 197 16.21 27.09 6.78
CA SER A 197 16.13 27.01 5.32
C SER A 197 15.15 25.89 4.92
N GLY A 198 14.69 25.90 3.66
CA GLY A 198 13.97 24.75 3.14
C GLY A 198 14.86 23.51 3.17
N PHE A 199 14.29 22.33 3.30
CA PHE A 199 15.07 21.12 3.54
C PHE A 199 14.46 19.86 2.94
N VAL A 200 15.30 18.84 2.74
CA VAL A 200 14.93 17.44 2.55
C VAL A 200 15.34 16.67 3.80
N ALA A 201 14.46 15.83 4.34
CA ALA A 201 14.78 14.96 5.46
C ALA A 201 14.20 13.55 5.29
N HIS A 202 14.93 12.55 5.78
CA HIS A 202 14.44 11.19 5.95
C HIS A 202 13.74 11.07 7.31
N TYR A 203 12.56 10.45 7.35
CA TYR A 203 11.84 10.20 8.59
C TYR A 203 12.34 8.91 9.25
N ALA A 204 12.90 9.02 10.45
CA ALA A 204 13.40 7.92 11.25
C ALA A 204 12.33 7.44 12.25
N PRO A 205 11.56 6.37 11.96
CA PRO A 205 10.37 6.02 12.72
C PRO A 205 10.66 5.48 14.12
N LYS A 206 11.84 4.89 14.36
CA LYS A 206 12.24 4.39 15.68
C LYS A 206 12.48 5.54 16.66
N GLU A 207 13.12 6.60 16.18
CA GLU A 207 13.46 7.80 16.94
C GLU A 207 12.31 8.79 16.96
N HIS A 208 11.32 8.62 16.07
CA HIS A 208 10.32 9.63 15.76
C HIS A 208 10.98 10.98 15.52
N GLY A 209 11.83 11.05 14.49
CA GLY A 209 12.64 12.23 14.17
C GLY A 209 12.92 12.37 12.69
N LEU A 210 13.45 13.53 12.31
CA LEU A 210 13.84 13.87 10.94
C LEU A 210 15.36 13.94 10.84
N GLU A 211 15.92 13.10 9.98
CA GLU A 211 17.33 13.16 9.57
C GLU A 211 17.45 14.16 8.42
N ILE A 212 17.91 15.38 8.70
CA ILE A 212 18.07 16.45 7.70
C ILE A 212 19.17 16.05 6.72
N ARG A 213 18.76 15.78 5.48
CA ARG A 213 19.62 15.26 4.42
C ARG A 213 20.22 16.38 3.57
N ALA A 214 19.47 17.42 3.27
CA ALA A 214 19.94 18.53 2.45
C ALA A 214 19.14 19.81 2.73
N GLU A 215 19.72 20.96 2.46
CA GLU A 215 19.02 22.23 2.38
C GLU A 215 18.64 22.51 0.92
N ILE A 216 17.49 23.14 0.68
CA ILE A 216 16.98 23.44 -0.68
C ILE A 216 16.86 24.96 -0.90
N PRO A 217 16.87 25.43 -2.16
CA PRO A 217 16.69 26.84 -2.47
C PRO A 217 15.36 27.40 -1.93
N SER A 218 15.40 28.59 -1.32
CA SER A 218 14.22 29.24 -0.70
C SER A 218 13.07 29.48 -1.68
N GLY A 219 13.37 29.69 -2.97
CA GLY A 219 12.37 29.91 -4.02
C GLY A 219 11.66 28.65 -4.51
N PHE A 220 12.04 27.44 -4.06
CA PHE A 220 11.46 26.20 -4.58
C PHE A 220 9.95 26.08 -4.29
N PHE A 221 9.54 26.21 -3.03
CA PHE A 221 8.12 26.03 -2.66
C PHE A 221 7.19 27.13 -3.19
N PRO A 222 7.47 28.43 -2.98
CA PRO A 222 6.58 29.50 -3.45
C PRO A 222 6.39 29.52 -4.97
N LYS A 223 7.31 28.89 -5.71
CA LYS A 223 7.24 28.80 -7.17
C LYS A 223 6.24 27.76 -7.67
N PHE A 224 6.13 26.62 -6.98
CA PHE A 224 5.37 25.46 -7.49
C PHE A 224 4.13 25.10 -6.66
N PHE A 225 4.08 25.53 -5.40
CA PHE A 225 3.04 25.10 -4.47
C PHE A 225 2.45 26.28 -3.69
N PRO A 226 1.19 26.18 -3.27
CA PRO A 226 0.58 27.14 -2.36
C PRO A 226 1.35 27.27 -1.05
N GLU A 227 1.15 28.39 -0.35
CA GLU A 227 1.67 28.58 1.00
C GLU A 227 1.21 27.43 1.93
N ASN A 228 2.03 27.09 2.92
CA ASN A 228 1.81 25.98 3.85
C ASN A 228 1.76 24.58 3.17
N SER A 229 2.37 24.43 1.99
CA SER A 229 2.54 23.12 1.34
C SER A 229 3.90 22.50 1.62
N PHE A 230 3.96 21.17 1.61
CA PHE A 230 5.18 20.38 1.68
C PHE A 230 5.02 19.08 0.88
N LEU A 231 6.11 18.36 0.63
CA LEU A 231 6.08 17.09 -0.10
C LEU A 231 6.43 15.93 0.83
N ILE A 232 5.77 14.79 0.61
CA ILE A 232 6.11 13.51 1.21
C ILE A 232 6.57 12.55 0.14
N GLY A 233 7.83 12.14 0.22
CA GLY A 233 8.40 11.09 -0.64
C GLY A 233 8.26 9.72 0.02
N LEU A 234 7.93 8.71 -0.76
CA LEU A 234 7.91 7.31 -0.35
C LEU A 234 8.85 6.50 -1.24
N SER A 235 9.62 5.62 -0.62
CA SER A 235 10.51 4.70 -1.30
C SER A 235 10.47 3.31 -0.67
N SER A 236 10.89 2.29 -1.40
CA SER A 236 10.84 0.90 -0.96
C SER A 236 12.21 0.24 -0.99
N ILE A 237 12.54 -0.49 0.06
CA ILE A 237 13.73 -1.34 0.12
C ILE A 237 13.29 -2.79 -0.14
N PHE A 238 13.35 -3.21 -1.40
CA PHE A 238 12.84 -4.53 -1.83
C PHE A 238 13.45 -5.70 -1.03
N TRP A 239 14.70 -5.56 -0.59
CA TRP A 239 15.38 -6.58 0.20
C TRP A 239 14.63 -6.93 1.50
N ARG A 240 13.99 -5.96 2.17
CA ARG A 240 13.24 -6.22 3.42
C ARG A 240 12.15 -7.26 3.21
N GLU A 241 11.37 -7.11 2.14
CA GLU A 241 10.33 -8.07 1.75
C GLU A 241 10.92 -9.36 1.16
N ALA A 242 11.97 -9.25 0.34
CA ALA A 242 12.58 -10.38 -0.36
C ALA A 242 13.24 -11.40 0.58
N TRP A 243 13.74 -10.93 1.73
CA TRP A 243 14.27 -11.80 2.78
C TRP A 243 13.25 -12.87 3.24
N LYS A 244 11.95 -12.53 3.27
CA LYS A 244 10.88 -13.46 3.67
C LYS A 244 10.12 -14.05 2.49
N TYR A 245 9.77 -13.23 1.52
CA TYR A 245 8.82 -13.58 0.46
C TYR A 245 9.45 -13.87 -0.89
N GLY A 246 10.78 -13.78 -0.99
CA GLY A 246 11.54 -14.02 -2.21
C GLY A 246 11.00 -13.24 -3.40
N GLU A 247 10.71 -13.93 -4.50
CA GLU A 247 10.31 -13.31 -5.77
C GLU A 247 9.03 -12.46 -5.64
N ARG A 248 8.18 -12.68 -4.61
CA ARG A 248 6.94 -11.92 -4.43
C ARG A 248 7.12 -10.51 -3.87
N ALA A 249 8.31 -10.18 -3.39
CA ALA A 249 8.58 -8.95 -2.65
C ALA A 249 8.17 -7.68 -3.38
N PHE A 250 8.34 -7.62 -4.70
CA PHE A 250 7.95 -6.44 -5.48
C PHE A 250 6.44 -6.14 -5.39
N ARG A 251 5.58 -7.16 -5.30
CA ARG A 251 4.13 -6.97 -5.07
C ARG A 251 3.85 -6.39 -3.69
N TYR A 252 4.50 -6.97 -2.68
CA TYR A 252 4.28 -6.57 -1.29
C TYR A 252 4.78 -5.15 -1.01
N CYS A 253 5.89 -4.73 -1.61
CA CYS A 253 6.34 -3.34 -1.54
C CYS A 253 5.29 -2.38 -2.12
N ASN A 254 4.72 -2.68 -3.30
CA ASN A 254 3.67 -1.84 -3.89
C ASN A 254 2.39 -1.78 -3.02
N HIS A 255 1.99 -2.89 -2.40
CA HIS A 255 0.85 -2.90 -1.47
C HIS A 255 1.13 -2.05 -0.22
N ASP A 256 2.33 -2.17 0.35
CA ASP A 256 2.76 -1.43 1.52
C ASP A 256 2.82 0.09 1.24
N VAL A 257 3.26 0.48 0.05
CA VAL A 257 3.20 1.89 -0.42
C VAL A 257 1.76 2.38 -0.49
N GLY A 258 0.84 1.59 -1.05
CA GLY A 258 -0.59 1.94 -1.08
C GLY A 258 -1.17 2.18 0.33
N HIS A 259 -0.78 1.34 1.31
CA HIS A 259 -1.14 1.55 2.71
C HIS A 259 -0.51 2.82 3.31
N ALA A 260 0.74 3.14 2.96
CA ALA A 260 1.41 4.36 3.40
C ALA A 260 0.73 5.62 2.83
N ILE A 261 0.37 5.62 1.55
CA ILE A 261 -0.41 6.71 0.91
C ILE A 261 -1.73 6.91 1.65
N GLY A 262 -2.45 5.82 1.94
CA GLY A 262 -3.71 5.89 2.69
C GLY A 262 -3.54 6.46 4.09
N ALA A 263 -2.50 6.05 4.82
CA ALA A 263 -2.20 6.56 6.15
C ALA A 263 -1.83 8.06 6.13
N VAL A 264 -1.01 8.48 5.14
CA VAL A 264 -0.67 9.89 4.90
C VAL A 264 -1.93 10.72 4.62
N ALA A 265 -2.81 10.25 3.74
CA ALA A 265 -4.05 10.95 3.40
C ALA A 265 -4.97 11.15 4.62
N ILE A 266 -5.11 10.13 5.47
CA ILE A 266 -5.93 10.22 6.69
C ILE A 266 -5.28 11.14 7.75
N ALA A 267 -3.97 11.06 7.94
CA ALA A 267 -3.26 11.93 8.87
C ALA A 267 -3.31 13.41 8.43
N ALA A 268 -3.14 13.68 7.13
CA ALA A 268 -3.32 15.01 6.54
C ALA A 268 -4.74 15.53 6.74
N ALA A 269 -5.76 14.71 6.45
CA ALA A 269 -7.16 15.07 6.63
C ALA A 269 -7.49 15.49 8.08
N ALA A 270 -6.91 14.83 9.08
CA ALA A 270 -7.07 15.19 10.49
C ALA A 270 -6.51 16.58 10.86
N LEU A 271 -5.58 17.09 10.06
CA LEU A 271 -4.97 18.41 10.20
C LEU A 271 -5.61 19.46 9.27
N GLY A 272 -6.64 19.09 8.52
CA GLY A 272 -7.27 19.95 7.53
C GLY A 272 -6.43 20.12 6.26
N TRP A 273 -5.52 19.19 5.98
CA TRP A 273 -4.75 19.19 4.74
C TRP A 273 -5.36 18.20 3.75
N ASP A 274 -5.06 18.45 2.48
CA ASP A 274 -5.34 17.55 1.37
C ASP A 274 -4.04 17.01 0.79
N VAL A 275 -4.12 15.88 0.08
CA VAL A 275 -2.98 15.16 -0.46
C VAL A 275 -3.25 14.79 -1.91
N LYS A 276 -2.26 15.01 -2.77
CA LYS A 276 -2.28 14.53 -4.17
C LYS A 276 -0.93 14.00 -4.59
N LEU A 277 -0.94 12.87 -5.29
CA LEU A 277 0.24 12.26 -5.88
C LEU A 277 0.70 13.08 -7.10
N LEU A 278 1.98 13.45 -7.12
CA LEU A 278 2.63 14.18 -8.21
C LEU A 278 2.99 13.23 -9.35
N ASP A 279 1.97 12.71 -10.03
CA ASP A 279 2.10 11.60 -10.97
C ASP A 279 2.88 12.00 -12.24
N GLY A 280 2.99 13.28 -12.58
CA GLY A 280 3.77 13.71 -13.73
C GLY A 280 5.30 13.52 -13.58
N LEU A 281 5.80 13.38 -12.35
CA LEU A 281 7.22 13.14 -12.07
C LEU A 281 7.63 11.71 -12.45
N GLY A 282 8.79 11.58 -13.11
CA GLY A 282 9.37 10.30 -13.46
C GLY A 282 10.30 9.75 -12.38
N TYR A 283 10.72 8.49 -12.53
CA TYR A 283 11.63 7.79 -11.61
C TYR A 283 12.86 8.63 -11.23
N LYS A 284 13.51 9.25 -12.23
CA LYS A 284 14.72 10.07 -12.02
C LYS A 284 14.44 11.35 -11.23
N ASP A 285 13.26 11.93 -11.38
CA ASP A 285 12.88 13.12 -10.60
C ASP A 285 12.73 12.74 -9.12
N LEU A 286 12.05 11.63 -8.85
CA LEU A 286 11.87 11.12 -7.49
C LEU A 286 13.22 10.75 -6.83
N GLU A 287 14.12 10.11 -7.60
CA GLU A 287 15.47 9.73 -7.16
C GLU A 287 16.28 10.96 -6.71
N LYS A 288 16.23 12.04 -7.50
CA LYS A 288 16.91 13.30 -7.19
C LYS A 288 16.28 14.04 -6.02
N LEU A 289 14.95 14.14 -6.02
CA LEU A 289 14.21 14.87 -4.99
C LEU A 289 14.46 14.29 -3.58
N MET A 290 14.57 12.96 -3.47
CA MET A 290 14.82 12.27 -2.21
C MET A 290 16.31 12.00 -1.92
N GLY A 291 17.22 12.34 -2.85
CA GLY A 291 18.67 12.13 -2.68
C GLY A 291 19.09 10.67 -2.72
N LEU A 292 18.40 9.86 -3.52
CA LEU A 292 18.64 8.43 -3.68
C LEU A 292 19.72 8.11 -4.73
N GLU A 293 20.22 9.10 -5.47
CA GLU A 293 21.37 8.97 -6.37
C GLU A 293 22.67 8.54 -5.65
N ILE A 294 22.69 8.60 -4.31
CA ILE A 294 23.78 8.08 -3.48
C ILE A 294 23.96 6.56 -3.63
N PHE A 295 22.91 5.83 -4.00
CA PHE A 295 23.00 4.39 -4.21
C PHE A 295 23.65 4.08 -5.56
N PRO A 296 24.64 3.16 -5.61
CA PRO A 296 25.30 2.81 -6.86
C PRO A 296 24.31 2.09 -7.77
N LYS A 297 24.53 2.22 -9.09
CA LYS A 297 23.77 1.44 -10.07
C LYS A 297 24.02 -0.05 -9.84
N PHE A 298 22.94 -0.80 -9.64
CA PHE A 298 23.00 -2.23 -9.42
C PHE A 298 22.98 -3.01 -10.74
N GLN A 299 23.98 -3.86 -10.97
CA GLN A 299 24.00 -4.76 -12.12
C GLN A 299 23.16 -6.01 -11.83
N ILE A 300 22.03 -6.15 -12.52
CA ILE A 300 21.10 -7.24 -12.29
C ILE A 300 21.70 -8.58 -12.77
N PRO A 301 21.85 -9.60 -11.91
CA PRO A 301 22.42 -10.88 -12.29
C PRO A 301 21.49 -11.66 -13.24
N SER A 302 22.05 -12.55 -14.06
CA SER A 302 21.29 -13.38 -15.02
C SER A 302 20.35 -14.41 -14.39
N ARG A 303 20.57 -14.71 -13.10
CA ARG A 303 19.82 -15.68 -12.30
C ARG A 303 19.86 -15.28 -10.83
N PRO A 304 19.03 -15.87 -9.96
CA PRO A 304 19.13 -15.63 -8.54
C PRO A 304 20.49 -16.04 -7.98
N ILE A 305 21.06 -15.18 -7.15
CA ILE A 305 22.35 -15.41 -6.48
C ILE A 305 22.23 -15.12 -4.99
N LYS A 306 23.00 -15.86 -4.18
CA LYS A 306 23.16 -15.62 -2.75
C LYS A 306 24.59 -15.15 -2.49
N GLY A 307 24.77 -14.18 -1.61
CA GLY A 307 26.07 -13.69 -1.19
C GLY A 307 25.96 -12.39 -0.41
N ARG A 308 27.08 -11.73 -0.18
CA ARG A 308 27.10 -10.36 0.37
C ARG A 308 26.91 -9.37 -0.78
N ILE A 309 25.71 -8.80 -0.88
CA ILE A 309 25.31 -7.91 -1.99
C ILE A 309 24.66 -6.64 -1.41
N PRO A 310 25.41 -5.81 -0.66
CA PRO A 310 24.85 -4.64 0.01
C PRO A 310 24.19 -3.65 -0.96
N GLU A 311 24.54 -3.70 -2.25
CA GLU A 311 23.98 -2.85 -3.29
C GLU A 311 22.48 -3.08 -3.46
N ILE A 312 21.94 -4.27 -3.16
CA ILE A 312 20.49 -4.54 -3.31
C ILE A 312 19.62 -3.94 -2.19
N GLU A 313 20.26 -3.36 -1.17
CA GLU A 313 19.59 -2.60 -0.13
C GLU A 313 19.32 -1.14 -0.56
N PHE A 314 19.49 -0.79 -1.83
CA PHE A 314 19.09 0.52 -2.34
C PHE A 314 17.60 0.79 -2.11
N GLU A 315 17.25 2.07 -2.09
CA GLU A 315 15.86 2.53 -2.01
C GLU A 315 15.31 2.81 -3.40
N HIS A 316 14.23 2.12 -3.77
CA HIS A 316 13.50 2.36 -5.00
C HIS A 316 12.51 3.52 -4.76
N PRO A 317 12.60 4.66 -5.47
CA PRO A 317 11.63 5.74 -5.33
C PRO A 317 10.26 5.30 -5.87
N ASP A 318 9.24 5.27 -5.00
CA ASP A 318 7.90 4.81 -5.38
C ASP A 318 7.03 5.98 -5.84
N CYS A 319 6.89 7.02 -5.01
CA CYS A 319 6.07 8.19 -5.34
C CYS A 319 6.40 9.42 -4.47
N VAL A 320 5.90 10.58 -4.90
CA VAL A 320 5.88 11.81 -4.11
C VAL A 320 4.46 12.35 -4.05
N LEU A 321 4.05 12.75 -2.85
CA LEU A 321 2.75 13.32 -2.52
C LEU A 321 2.94 14.79 -2.18
N ALA A 322 2.18 15.67 -2.83
CA ALA A 322 2.01 17.05 -2.37
C ALA A 322 0.96 17.09 -1.26
N VAL A 323 1.32 17.67 -0.12
CA VAL A 323 0.43 17.94 1.01
C VAL A 323 0.22 19.45 1.09
N PHE A 324 -1.02 19.90 1.09
CA PHE A 324 -1.37 21.32 1.01
C PHE A 324 -2.66 21.62 1.82
N PRO A 325 -2.89 22.87 2.23
CA PRO A 325 -4.11 23.24 2.95
C PRO A 325 -5.37 22.93 2.13
N ASN A 326 -6.42 22.39 2.75
CA ASN A 326 -7.70 22.28 2.05
C ASN A 326 -8.27 23.67 1.75
N GLY A 327 -9.10 23.78 0.71
CA GLY A 327 -9.78 25.04 0.37
C GLY A 327 -8.95 26.04 -0.44
N VAL A 328 -7.71 25.72 -0.81
CA VAL A 328 -6.81 26.58 -1.61
C VAL A 328 -7.32 26.84 -3.05
N GLY A 329 -8.37 26.14 -3.48
CA GLY A 329 -8.90 26.25 -4.84
C GLY A 329 -8.07 25.44 -5.84
N LYS A 330 -8.18 25.79 -7.13
CA LYS A 330 -7.43 25.13 -8.20
C LYS A 330 -6.02 25.72 -8.27
N PHE A 331 -5.01 24.90 -8.06
CA PHE A 331 -3.64 25.17 -8.48
C PHE A 331 -3.15 24.04 -9.37
N ASP A 332 -2.25 24.36 -10.28
CA ASP A 332 -1.63 23.43 -11.23
C ASP A 332 -0.11 23.46 -11.02
N VAL A 333 0.54 22.37 -11.39
CA VAL A 333 1.98 22.17 -11.26
C VAL A 333 2.53 21.92 -12.66
N ASP A 334 3.34 22.86 -13.16
CA ASP A 334 4.11 22.63 -14.39
C ASP A 334 5.19 21.60 -14.11
N TYR A 335 4.92 20.34 -14.48
CA TYR A 335 5.86 19.23 -14.27
C TYR A 335 7.18 19.40 -14.99
N LYS A 336 7.22 20.10 -16.13
CA LYS A 336 8.45 20.32 -16.87
C LYS A 336 9.35 21.31 -16.12
N GLU A 337 8.76 22.40 -15.64
CA GLU A 337 9.48 23.38 -14.84
C GLU A 337 9.88 22.81 -13.47
N LEU A 338 8.99 22.03 -12.84
CA LEU A 338 9.27 21.34 -11.59
C LEU A 338 10.42 20.33 -11.75
N SER A 339 10.39 19.48 -12.79
CA SER A 339 11.50 18.55 -13.09
C SER A 339 12.81 19.29 -13.35
N SER A 340 12.77 20.42 -14.06
CA SER A 340 13.95 21.26 -14.26
C SER A 340 14.51 21.79 -12.93
N ALA A 341 13.67 22.21 -11.99
CA ALA A 341 14.11 22.65 -10.67
C ALA A 341 14.63 21.47 -9.82
N ILE A 342 13.99 20.31 -9.89
CA ILE A 342 14.43 19.07 -9.22
C ILE A 342 15.79 18.61 -9.76
N SER A 343 16.11 18.89 -11.03
CA SER A 343 17.42 18.53 -11.59
C SER A 343 18.61 19.16 -10.85
N GLU A 344 18.39 20.30 -10.19
CA GLU A 344 19.39 20.98 -9.36
C GLU A 344 19.58 20.29 -8.00
N PHE A 345 18.68 19.38 -7.58
CA PHE A 345 18.81 18.66 -6.32
C PHE A 345 20.04 17.73 -6.30
N SER A 346 20.49 17.27 -7.46
CA SER A 346 21.73 16.50 -7.61
C SER A 346 22.99 17.28 -7.18
N LYS A 347 22.91 18.61 -7.10
CA LYS A 347 24.02 19.50 -6.70
C LYS A 347 23.99 19.88 -5.23
N LEU A 348 22.97 19.46 -4.47
CA LEU A 348 22.85 19.77 -3.05
C LEU A 348 23.92 19.02 -2.24
N ASP A 349 24.26 19.58 -1.09
CA ASP A 349 25.11 18.91 -0.10
C ASP A 349 24.29 17.86 0.67
N TRP A 350 24.31 16.63 0.17
CA TRP A 350 23.61 15.49 0.77
C TRP A 350 24.39 14.92 1.96
N LYS A 351 23.81 15.04 3.15
CA LYS A 351 24.38 14.63 4.44
C LYS A 351 23.97 13.21 4.81
N GLY A 352 24.87 12.50 5.47
CA GLY A 352 24.63 11.18 6.06
C GLY A 352 24.71 10.01 5.06
N LYS A 353 25.00 8.81 5.60
CA LYS A 353 25.19 7.57 4.82
C LYS A 353 24.19 6.50 5.26
N PRO A 354 23.54 5.78 4.32
CA PRO A 354 22.61 4.73 4.68
C PRO A 354 23.33 3.61 5.44
N ASN A 355 22.75 3.15 6.55
CA ASN A 355 23.24 1.98 7.28
C ASN A 355 22.99 0.68 6.50
N LEU A 356 23.78 -0.36 6.75
CA LEU A 356 23.53 -1.71 6.24
C LEU A 356 22.39 -2.39 7.03
N LEU A 357 21.53 -3.15 6.36
CA LEU A 357 20.36 -3.79 6.94
C LEU A 357 20.59 -5.28 7.23
N SER A 358 21.33 -5.99 6.39
CA SER A 358 21.67 -7.41 6.52
C SER A 358 23.13 -7.68 6.19
N LYS A 359 23.66 -8.80 6.70
CA LYS A 359 25.05 -9.24 6.42
C LYS A 359 25.15 -9.99 5.09
N GLU A 360 24.14 -10.80 4.78
CA GLU A 360 24.01 -11.57 3.54
C GLU A 360 22.69 -11.30 2.84
N HIS A 361 22.64 -11.64 1.56
CA HIS A 361 21.54 -11.31 0.65
C HIS A 361 21.23 -12.48 -0.27
N VAL A 362 19.96 -12.55 -0.70
CA VAL A 362 19.53 -13.35 -1.84
C VAL A 362 18.93 -12.39 -2.86
N CYS A 363 19.62 -12.20 -3.97
CA CYS A 363 19.13 -11.39 -5.07
C CYS A 363 18.20 -12.24 -5.93
N TRP A 364 16.90 -11.92 -5.91
CA TRP A 364 15.91 -12.47 -6.82
C TRP A 364 15.81 -11.57 -8.05
N ASP A 365 16.53 -11.92 -9.11
CA ASP A 365 16.75 -11.05 -10.27
C ASP A 365 15.44 -10.53 -10.89
N ILE A 366 14.38 -11.33 -10.87
CA ILE A 366 13.08 -10.96 -11.43
C ILE A 366 12.46 -9.70 -10.78
N ILE A 367 12.71 -9.46 -9.49
CA ILE A 367 12.29 -8.24 -8.80
C ILE A 367 12.88 -7.03 -9.49
N TYR A 368 14.20 -7.05 -9.66
CA TYR A 368 14.96 -5.91 -10.17
C TYR A 368 14.77 -5.73 -11.68
N ARG A 369 14.65 -6.82 -12.45
CA ARG A 369 14.27 -6.75 -13.87
C ARG A 369 12.92 -6.08 -14.05
N THR A 370 11.93 -6.48 -13.25
CA THR A 370 10.59 -5.90 -13.32
C THR A 370 10.59 -4.45 -12.84
N ALA A 371 11.31 -4.13 -11.75
CA ALA A 371 11.44 -2.76 -11.27
C ALA A 371 12.12 -1.84 -12.30
N GLU A 372 13.03 -2.34 -13.13
CA GLU A 372 13.67 -1.56 -14.19
C GLU A 372 12.71 -1.22 -15.33
N VAL A 373 11.95 -2.21 -15.83
CA VAL A 373 11.03 -2.00 -16.97
C VAL A 373 9.80 -1.16 -16.62
N VAL A 374 9.41 -1.11 -15.34
CA VAL A 374 8.27 -0.30 -14.88
C VAL A 374 8.68 1.11 -14.42
N LYS A 375 9.95 1.49 -14.60
CA LYS A 375 10.40 2.86 -14.28
C LYS A 375 9.61 3.86 -15.11
N LYS A 376 8.79 4.64 -14.43
CA LYS A 376 7.95 5.62 -15.08
C LYS A 376 8.78 6.79 -15.65
N PRO A 377 8.65 7.14 -16.93
CA PRO A 377 9.20 8.37 -17.47
C PRO A 377 8.38 9.59 -17.03
N MET A 378 8.99 10.77 -17.04
CA MET A 378 8.26 12.03 -16.83
C MET A 378 7.15 12.19 -17.89
N THR A 379 5.96 12.60 -17.47
CA THR A 379 4.80 12.76 -18.35
C THR A 379 4.42 14.23 -18.49
N ILE A 380 4.44 14.75 -19.71
CA ILE A 380 4.29 16.20 -20.00
C ILE A 380 2.81 16.61 -20.22
N GLY A 381 1.88 15.66 -20.35
CA GLY A 381 0.52 15.94 -20.84
C GLY A 381 -0.61 15.96 -19.80
N ASN A 382 -0.37 15.51 -18.57
CA ASN A 382 -1.42 15.45 -17.55
C ASN A 382 -1.23 16.63 -16.58
N GLY A 383 -2.02 17.69 -16.74
CA GLY A 383 -2.04 18.79 -15.77
C GLY A 383 -2.34 18.27 -14.36
N PHE A 384 -1.70 18.85 -13.35
CA PHE A 384 -2.00 18.55 -11.96
C PHE A 384 -3.31 19.26 -11.60
N LEU A 385 -4.38 18.49 -11.41
CA LEU A 385 -5.68 19.04 -11.06
C LEU A 385 -6.11 18.56 -9.68
N VAL A 386 -6.36 19.52 -8.80
CA VAL A 386 -7.00 19.28 -7.50
C VAL A 386 -8.51 19.35 -7.67
N ASP A 387 -9.14 18.18 -7.71
CA ASP A 387 -10.58 18.06 -7.71
C ASP A 387 -11.17 18.52 -6.35
N PRO A 388 -12.34 19.20 -6.34
CA PRO A 388 -13.01 19.59 -5.10
C PRO A 388 -13.28 18.40 -4.19
N PHE A 389 -13.24 18.62 -2.87
CA PHE A 389 -13.50 17.56 -1.92
C PHE A 389 -14.93 17.03 -2.04
N GLN A 390 -15.07 15.70 -2.07
CA GLN A 390 -16.37 15.03 -2.02
C GLN A 390 -16.51 14.20 -0.75
N SER A 391 -17.65 14.35 -0.09
CA SER A 391 -18.02 13.52 1.05
C SER A 391 -18.18 12.06 0.64
N SER A 392 -17.71 11.15 1.48
CA SER A 392 -17.93 9.72 1.30
C SER A 392 -19.40 9.37 1.54
N GLY A 393 -19.84 8.22 1.00
CA GLY A 393 -21.18 7.74 1.25
C GLY A 393 -21.41 7.45 2.74
N LEU A 394 -22.53 7.91 3.28
CA LEU A 394 -22.98 7.63 4.64
C LEU A 394 -24.24 6.78 4.58
N TYR A 395 -24.16 5.54 5.08
CA TYR A 395 -25.29 4.64 5.22
C TYR A 395 -25.94 4.77 6.59
N SER A 396 -25.15 4.75 7.67
CA SER A 396 -25.64 4.88 9.04
C SER A 396 -24.58 5.49 9.94
N GLU A 397 -24.93 6.56 10.64
CA GLU A 397 -24.04 7.19 11.64
C GLU A 397 -23.71 6.23 12.79
N ALA A 398 -24.66 5.37 13.16
CA ALA A 398 -24.48 4.35 14.20
C ALA A 398 -23.44 3.28 13.84
N ALA A 399 -22.99 3.21 12.57
CA ALA A 399 -21.88 2.34 12.18
C ALA A 399 -20.53 2.84 12.72
N TYR A 400 -20.43 4.12 13.10
CA TYR A 400 -19.26 4.68 13.74
C TYR A 400 -19.40 4.63 15.27
N LYS A 401 -18.26 4.52 15.92
CA LYS A 401 -18.10 4.83 17.33
C LYS A 401 -17.46 6.22 17.42
N ASP A 402 -17.66 6.92 18.53
CA ASP A 402 -17.16 8.29 18.77
C ASP A 402 -15.64 8.35 19.03
N PHE A 403 -14.85 7.63 18.22
CA PHE A 403 -13.41 7.67 18.26
C PHE A 403 -12.86 8.78 17.37
N THR A 404 -11.82 9.44 17.87
CA THR A 404 -11.03 10.37 17.06
C THR A 404 -10.22 9.65 15.99
N VAL A 405 -9.82 10.37 14.95
CA VAL A 405 -8.91 9.83 13.91
C VAL A 405 -7.65 9.26 14.56
N ARG A 406 -7.05 10.01 15.49
CA ARG A 406 -5.82 9.60 16.19
C ARG A 406 -6.03 8.28 16.92
N GLU A 407 -7.11 8.12 17.67
CA GLU A 407 -7.35 6.86 18.36
C GLU A 407 -7.47 5.68 17.40
N ILE A 408 -8.22 5.83 16.30
CA ILE A 408 -8.38 4.77 15.30
C ILE A 408 -7.03 4.40 14.70
N VAL A 409 -6.25 5.36 14.18
CA VAL A 409 -4.99 5.06 13.49
C VAL A 409 -3.94 4.47 14.44
N ARG A 410 -3.91 4.93 15.71
CA ARG A 410 -2.95 4.44 16.72
C ARG A 410 -3.36 3.07 17.27
N LYS A 411 -4.66 2.79 17.43
CA LYS A 411 -5.20 1.50 17.93
C LYS A 411 -5.37 0.44 16.82
N ARG A 412 -5.40 0.82 15.53
CA ARG A 412 -5.58 -0.10 14.39
C ARG A 412 -4.58 -1.26 14.41
N ARG A 413 -5.06 -2.49 14.33
CA ARG A 413 -4.23 -3.70 14.15
C ARG A 413 -4.85 -4.59 13.08
N SER A 414 -4.00 -5.34 12.37
CA SER A 414 -4.50 -6.43 11.53
C SER A 414 -4.93 -7.56 12.43
N ALA A 415 -6.18 -8.00 12.32
CA ALA A 415 -6.69 -9.14 13.07
C ALA A 415 -5.88 -10.39 12.69
N VAL A 416 -5.45 -11.15 13.71
CA VAL A 416 -4.68 -12.39 13.52
C VAL A 416 -5.62 -13.59 13.41
N ASP A 417 -6.74 -13.53 14.11
CA ASP A 417 -7.76 -14.57 14.11
C ASP A 417 -9.14 -13.96 14.40
N MET A 418 -10.19 -14.70 14.04
CA MET A 418 -11.60 -14.38 14.29
C MET A 418 -12.31 -15.63 14.83
N ASP A 419 -13.38 -15.47 15.61
CA ASP A 419 -14.05 -16.58 16.31
C ASP A 419 -14.91 -17.51 15.42
N GLY A 420 -15.13 -17.13 14.14
CA GLY A 420 -15.93 -17.90 13.19
C GLY A 420 -17.44 -17.90 13.46
N VAL A 421 -17.92 -17.26 14.53
CA VAL A 421 -19.33 -17.27 14.96
C VAL A 421 -19.94 -15.87 15.00
N THR A 422 -19.14 -14.83 15.24
CA THR A 422 -19.60 -13.45 15.28
C THR A 422 -20.08 -12.99 13.91
N VAL A 423 -21.25 -12.37 13.88
CA VAL A 423 -21.88 -11.81 12.68
C VAL A 423 -21.64 -10.31 12.56
N MET A 424 -21.63 -9.80 11.33
CA MET A 424 -21.60 -8.37 11.04
C MET A 424 -23.00 -7.88 10.65
N GLN A 425 -23.43 -6.73 11.18
CA GLN A 425 -24.68 -6.09 10.75
C GLN A 425 -24.54 -5.56 9.32
N ARG A 426 -25.61 -5.64 8.54
CA ARG A 426 -25.65 -5.18 7.14
C ARG A 426 -25.21 -3.72 7.00
N ASP A 427 -25.64 -2.89 7.94
CA ASP A 427 -25.37 -1.45 7.93
C ASP A 427 -23.87 -1.16 8.03
N THR A 428 -23.18 -1.87 8.93
CA THR A 428 -21.73 -1.80 9.06
C THR A 428 -21.03 -2.29 7.80
N PHE A 429 -21.50 -3.39 7.22
CA PHE A 429 -20.94 -3.96 5.99
C PHE A 429 -21.03 -2.96 4.82
N TYR A 430 -22.22 -2.40 4.58
CA TYR A 430 -22.39 -1.40 3.52
C TYR A 430 -21.62 -0.11 3.79
N GLN A 431 -21.53 0.35 5.04
CA GLN A 431 -20.70 1.51 5.38
C GLN A 431 -19.22 1.26 5.08
N ILE A 432 -18.69 0.07 5.36
CA ILE A 432 -17.30 -0.31 4.99
C ILE A 432 -17.11 -0.27 3.47
N LEU A 433 -18.06 -0.83 2.71
CA LEU A 433 -17.94 -0.82 1.24
C LEU A 433 -18.04 0.58 0.64
N LEU A 434 -18.85 1.48 1.22
CA LEU A 434 -18.92 2.88 0.79
C LEU A 434 -17.58 3.60 0.95
N HIS A 435 -16.80 3.28 1.99
CA HIS A 435 -15.42 3.78 2.13
C HIS A 435 -14.42 3.17 1.15
N CYS A 436 -14.80 2.09 0.46
CA CYS A 436 -14.00 1.51 -0.61
C CYS A 436 -14.27 2.17 -1.97
N LEU A 437 -15.31 2.99 -2.10
CA LEU A 437 -15.69 3.61 -3.37
C LEU A 437 -14.82 4.83 -3.68
N PRO A 438 -14.50 5.08 -4.97
CA PRO A 438 -13.65 6.20 -5.36
C PRO A 438 -14.35 7.55 -5.30
N SER A 439 -15.67 7.63 -5.50
CA SER A 439 -16.42 8.89 -5.53
C SER A 439 -17.75 8.81 -4.78
N SER A 440 -18.39 9.96 -4.57
CA SER A 440 -19.73 10.02 -3.99
C SER A 440 -20.78 9.92 -5.09
N SER A 441 -21.75 9.02 -4.93
CA SER A 441 -22.94 8.96 -5.80
C SER A 441 -23.96 10.06 -5.48
N ARG A 442 -23.73 10.89 -4.44
CA ARG A 442 -24.71 11.86 -3.91
C ARG A 442 -25.20 12.88 -4.95
N ASN A 443 -24.41 13.13 -6.00
CA ASN A 443 -24.77 14.06 -7.07
C ASN A 443 -25.21 13.36 -8.36
N GLY A 444 -25.60 12.08 -8.30
CA GLY A 444 -25.98 11.28 -9.48
C GLY A 444 -24.80 10.93 -10.42
N GLY A 445 -23.57 11.23 -10.00
CA GLY A 445 -22.36 10.86 -10.74
C GLY A 445 -22.03 9.37 -10.56
N LYS A 446 -21.49 8.76 -11.62
CA LYS A 446 -20.99 7.38 -11.59
C LYS A 446 -19.73 7.25 -10.73
N GLN A 447 -19.54 6.06 -10.15
CA GLN A 447 -18.30 5.65 -9.52
C GLN A 447 -17.21 5.51 -10.59
N LYS A 448 -16.16 6.33 -10.50
CA LYS A 448 -15.06 6.35 -11.47
C LYS A 448 -13.83 7.07 -10.92
N ARG A 449 -13.93 8.40 -10.83
CA ARG A 449 -12.84 9.29 -10.42
C ARG A 449 -12.56 9.14 -8.93
N GLN A 450 -11.30 9.12 -8.51
CA GLN A 450 -10.95 9.04 -7.10
C GLN A 450 -11.00 10.42 -6.42
N LEU A 451 -12.08 10.65 -5.66
CA LEU A 451 -12.47 11.94 -5.06
C LEU A 451 -12.69 11.86 -3.54
N THR A 452 -12.91 10.66 -2.99
CA THR A 452 -13.14 10.42 -1.55
C THR A 452 -11.88 9.96 -0.85
N LEU A 453 -11.79 10.14 0.47
CA LEU A 453 -10.68 9.61 1.27
C LEU A 453 -10.72 8.07 1.32
N PRO A 454 -9.57 7.39 1.30
CA PRO A 454 -8.22 7.93 1.08
C PRO A 454 -7.85 8.06 -0.41
N PHE A 455 -8.69 7.55 -1.31
CA PHE A 455 -8.39 7.39 -2.74
C PHE A 455 -8.15 8.71 -3.49
N ARG A 456 -8.69 9.82 -3.00
CA ARG A 456 -8.49 11.16 -3.55
C ARG A 456 -7.02 11.50 -3.74
N ALA A 457 -6.10 10.87 -3.00
CA ALA A 457 -4.67 11.06 -3.20
C ALA A 457 -4.20 10.68 -4.62
N LEU A 458 -4.88 9.75 -5.31
CA LEU A 458 -4.48 9.32 -6.65
C LEU A 458 -5.19 10.13 -7.75
N PRO A 459 -4.48 10.54 -8.81
CA PRO A 459 -5.02 11.39 -9.87
C PRO A 459 -5.59 10.64 -11.08
N TRP A 460 -5.80 9.33 -11.00
CA TRP A 460 -6.41 8.51 -12.06
C TRP A 460 -7.74 7.91 -11.60
N ASP A 461 -8.46 7.29 -12.55
CA ASP A 461 -9.75 6.63 -12.29
C ASP A 461 -9.55 5.26 -11.63
N ALA A 462 -10.57 4.72 -10.98
CA ALA A 462 -10.45 3.43 -10.31
C ALA A 462 -10.28 2.29 -11.34
N GLU A 463 -9.12 1.62 -11.27
CA GLU A 463 -8.79 0.47 -12.14
C GLU A 463 -8.91 -0.89 -11.43
N VAL A 464 -9.16 -0.88 -10.11
CA VAL A 464 -9.23 -2.08 -9.28
C VAL A 464 -10.64 -2.23 -8.72
N HIS A 465 -11.22 -3.42 -8.88
CA HIS A 465 -12.52 -3.80 -8.35
C HIS A 465 -12.36 -4.79 -7.19
N ALA A 466 -13.44 -5.18 -6.53
CA ALA A 466 -13.36 -6.15 -5.43
C ALA A 466 -14.39 -7.27 -5.60
N VAL A 467 -13.91 -8.51 -5.56
CA VAL A 467 -14.74 -9.70 -5.38
C VAL A 467 -14.84 -9.98 -3.89
N LEU A 468 -16.05 -10.15 -3.39
CA LEU A 468 -16.35 -10.35 -1.98
C LEU A 468 -16.95 -11.74 -1.76
N PHE A 469 -16.35 -12.52 -0.87
CA PHE A 469 -16.93 -13.77 -0.39
C PHE A 469 -17.65 -13.46 0.92
N VAL A 470 -18.98 -13.37 0.89
CA VAL A 470 -19.80 -13.01 2.06
C VAL A 470 -20.22 -14.28 2.80
N HIS A 471 -19.94 -14.34 4.10
CA HIS A 471 -20.19 -15.52 4.93
C HIS A 471 -21.20 -15.26 6.05
N ARG A 472 -21.02 -14.17 6.81
CA ARG A 472 -21.79 -13.89 8.05
C ARG A 472 -22.18 -12.42 8.16
N VAL A 473 -22.97 -11.94 7.20
CA VAL A 473 -23.59 -10.61 7.22
C VAL A 473 -25.09 -10.76 7.42
N VAL A 474 -25.63 -10.20 8.50
CA VAL A 474 -27.05 -10.31 8.85
C VAL A 474 -27.90 -9.72 7.73
N GLY A 475 -28.95 -10.42 7.28
CA GLY A 475 -29.85 -9.92 6.25
C GLY A 475 -29.24 -9.82 4.84
N LEU A 476 -28.07 -10.43 4.61
CA LEU A 476 -27.47 -10.59 3.29
C LEU A 476 -27.15 -12.08 3.07
N PRO A 477 -27.63 -12.72 1.98
CA PRO A 477 -27.31 -14.11 1.71
C PRO A 477 -25.80 -14.38 1.66
N GLN A 478 -25.37 -15.55 2.12
CA GLN A 478 -23.99 -15.99 1.88
C GLN A 478 -23.77 -16.23 0.38
N GLY A 479 -22.59 -15.85 -0.13
CA GLY A 479 -22.32 -15.96 -1.55
C GLY A 479 -21.14 -15.17 -2.05
N LEU A 480 -21.06 -15.09 -3.36
CA LEU A 480 -20.09 -14.33 -4.12
C LEU A 480 -20.72 -13.02 -4.57
N TYR A 481 -20.07 -11.91 -4.24
CA TYR A 481 -20.49 -10.57 -4.61
C TYR A 481 -19.36 -9.85 -5.34
N PHE A 482 -19.71 -8.83 -6.12
CA PHE A 482 -18.76 -8.02 -6.87
C PHE A 482 -19.05 -6.54 -6.64
N LEU A 483 -18.06 -5.81 -6.15
CA LEU A 483 -18.09 -4.37 -5.97
C LEU A 483 -17.40 -3.70 -7.16
N VAL A 484 -18.20 -3.03 -7.99
CA VAL A 484 -17.72 -2.37 -9.21
C VAL A 484 -17.33 -0.94 -8.86
N ARG A 485 -16.03 -0.71 -8.61
CA ARG A 485 -15.52 0.62 -8.26
C ARG A 485 -15.48 1.61 -9.43
N ASN A 486 -15.49 1.13 -10.67
CA ASN A 486 -15.62 1.95 -11.87
C ASN A 486 -16.77 1.42 -12.72
N GLU A 487 -17.87 2.16 -12.76
CA GLU A 487 -19.10 1.75 -13.43
C GLU A 487 -18.98 1.71 -14.96
N ASP A 488 -18.00 2.41 -15.55
CA ASP A 488 -17.73 2.30 -16.98
C ASP A 488 -17.23 0.89 -17.35
N HIS A 489 -16.60 0.17 -16.42
CA HIS A 489 -16.11 -1.20 -16.65
C HIS A 489 -17.20 -2.27 -16.50
N PHE A 490 -18.40 -1.92 -16.04
CA PHE A 490 -19.43 -2.90 -15.68
C PHE A 490 -19.80 -3.85 -16.83
N GLY A 491 -20.02 -3.29 -18.04
CA GLY A 491 -20.41 -4.07 -19.22
C GLY A 491 -19.35 -5.10 -19.61
N ASP A 492 -18.09 -4.68 -19.66
CA ASP A 492 -16.95 -5.53 -20.05
C ASP A 492 -16.66 -6.59 -18.99
N LEU A 493 -16.72 -6.24 -17.70
CA LEU A 493 -16.60 -7.19 -16.59
C LEU A 493 -17.68 -8.28 -16.67
N LYS A 494 -18.94 -7.88 -16.88
CA LYS A 494 -20.05 -8.83 -17.01
C LYS A 494 -19.87 -9.78 -18.20
N LYS A 495 -19.34 -9.28 -19.32
CA LYS A 495 -19.06 -10.07 -20.53
C LYS A 495 -17.88 -11.03 -20.35
N ALA A 496 -16.83 -10.61 -19.63
CA ALA A 496 -15.61 -11.39 -19.42
C ALA A 496 -15.78 -12.50 -18.37
N MET A 497 -16.72 -12.35 -17.44
CA MET A 497 -16.98 -13.33 -16.38
C MET A 497 -17.97 -14.42 -16.81
N ARG A 498 -18.15 -15.45 -15.97
CA ARG A 498 -19.03 -16.59 -16.27
C ARG A 498 -20.46 -16.13 -16.57
N SER A 499 -21.03 -16.60 -17.68
CA SER A 499 -22.37 -16.23 -18.14
C SER A 499 -23.50 -16.61 -17.17
N GLY A 500 -23.27 -17.60 -16.29
CA GLY A 500 -24.23 -18.00 -15.26
C GLY A 500 -24.30 -17.08 -14.04
N PHE A 501 -23.41 -16.09 -13.91
CA PHE A 501 -23.48 -15.13 -12.81
C PHE A 501 -24.66 -14.18 -12.96
N LYS A 502 -25.38 -13.95 -11.85
CA LYS A 502 -26.64 -13.20 -11.84
C LYS A 502 -26.46 -11.70 -12.10
N TRP A 503 -25.44 -11.09 -11.52
CA TRP A 503 -25.22 -9.64 -11.55
C TRP A 503 -26.45 -8.84 -11.06
N THR A 504 -27.06 -9.27 -9.96
CA THR A 504 -28.26 -8.65 -9.39
C THR A 504 -27.91 -7.82 -8.17
N LYS A 505 -28.45 -6.61 -8.07
CA LYS A 505 -28.25 -5.78 -6.88
C LYS A 505 -28.91 -6.44 -5.65
N PRO A 506 -28.22 -6.57 -4.50
CA PRO A 506 -28.80 -7.20 -3.32
C PRO A 506 -29.97 -6.39 -2.75
N GLU A 507 -30.94 -7.06 -2.14
CA GLU A 507 -32.07 -6.40 -1.48
C GLU A 507 -31.58 -5.49 -0.34
N GLY A 508 -32.12 -4.26 -0.28
CA GLY A 508 -31.73 -3.24 0.70
C GLY A 508 -30.32 -2.65 0.47
N CYS A 509 -29.65 -2.95 -0.64
CA CYS A 509 -28.38 -2.32 -1.01
C CYS A 509 -28.62 -0.86 -1.45
N PRO A 510 -27.83 0.11 -0.95
CA PRO A 510 -27.96 1.52 -1.34
C PRO A 510 -27.85 1.73 -2.85
N ASP A 511 -28.65 2.67 -3.38
CA ASP A 511 -28.59 3.02 -4.81
C ASP A 511 -27.19 3.44 -5.25
N GLY A 512 -26.50 4.20 -4.41
CA GLY A 512 -25.12 4.65 -4.62
C GLY A 512 -24.01 3.59 -4.51
N LEU A 513 -24.35 2.36 -4.09
CA LEU A 513 -23.39 1.27 -3.91
C LEU A 513 -23.51 0.27 -5.08
N PRO A 514 -22.54 0.25 -6.03
CA PRO A 514 -22.52 -0.67 -7.17
C PRO A 514 -22.04 -2.07 -6.76
N LEU A 515 -22.78 -2.70 -5.86
CA LEU A 515 -22.58 -4.05 -5.37
C LEU A 515 -23.56 -5.01 -6.06
N TYR A 516 -23.05 -6.13 -6.56
CA TYR A 516 -23.84 -7.13 -7.28
C TYR A 516 -23.63 -8.52 -6.70
N GLU A 517 -24.72 -9.24 -6.42
CA GLU A 517 -24.72 -10.68 -6.15
C GLU A 517 -24.42 -11.44 -7.45
N LEU A 518 -23.38 -12.27 -7.44
CA LEU A 518 -23.02 -13.13 -8.57
C LEU A 518 -23.62 -14.54 -8.39
N GLU A 519 -23.47 -15.13 -7.21
CA GLU A 519 -23.89 -16.49 -6.92
C GLU A 519 -24.15 -16.68 -5.42
N ARG A 520 -25.21 -17.41 -5.05
CA ARG A 520 -25.49 -17.79 -3.66
C ARG A 520 -24.92 -19.16 -3.40
N THR A 521 -23.90 -19.24 -2.57
CA THR A 521 -23.24 -20.49 -2.21
C THR A 521 -22.43 -20.30 -0.93
N ASP A 522 -22.12 -21.40 -0.25
CA ASP A 522 -21.16 -21.35 0.85
C ASP A 522 -19.74 -21.25 0.28
N CYS A 523 -19.25 -20.01 0.23
CA CYS A 523 -17.95 -19.69 -0.33
C CYS A 523 -16.76 -20.03 0.59
N ARG A 524 -16.97 -20.50 1.83
CA ARG A 524 -15.88 -20.57 2.84
C ARG A 524 -14.73 -21.48 2.39
N LEU A 525 -15.04 -22.70 1.94
CA LEU A 525 -14.04 -23.64 1.43
C LEU A 525 -13.37 -23.16 0.14
N ILE A 526 -14.08 -22.40 -0.69
CA ILE A 526 -13.54 -21.83 -1.92
C ILE A 526 -12.56 -20.70 -1.59
N ALA A 527 -12.94 -19.81 -0.68
CA ALA A 527 -12.12 -18.68 -0.23
C ALA A 527 -10.82 -19.16 0.45
N GLU A 528 -10.90 -20.20 1.29
CA GLU A 528 -9.74 -20.84 1.91
C GLU A 528 -8.78 -21.41 0.85
N LYS A 529 -9.30 -22.20 -0.10
CA LYS A 529 -8.49 -22.79 -1.16
C LYS A 529 -7.79 -21.74 -2.02
N LEU A 530 -8.52 -20.70 -2.45
CA LEU A 530 -7.96 -19.60 -3.26
C LEU A 530 -6.87 -18.83 -2.52
N SER A 531 -6.93 -18.83 -1.19
CA SER A 531 -6.00 -18.12 -0.33
C SER A 531 -4.92 -19.04 0.26
N CYS A 532 -4.57 -20.09 -0.50
CA CYS A 532 -3.52 -21.04 -0.18
C CYS A 532 -3.72 -21.77 1.17
N LEU A 533 -4.97 -22.14 1.47
CA LEU A 533 -5.38 -22.87 2.67
C LEU A 533 -5.16 -22.09 3.98
N GLN A 534 -5.24 -20.76 3.92
CA GLN A 534 -5.24 -19.94 5.12
C GLN A 534 -6.57 -20.11 5.87
N VAL A 535 -6.54 -20.95 6.90
CA VAL A 535 -7.70 -21.34 7.73
C VAL A 535 -8.41 -20.13 8.34
N CYS A 536 -7.70 -19.04 8.66
CA CYS A 536 -8.29 -17.81 9.21
C CYS A 536 -9.40 -17.25 8.31
N ILE A 537 -9.36 -17.47 6.99
CA ILE A 537 -10.32 -16.88 6.02
C ILE A 537 -11.74 -17.42 6.21
N TYR A 538 -11.88 -18.65 6.68
CA TYR A 538 -13.16 -19.23 7.08
C TYR A 538 -13.84 -18.45 8.23
N SER A 539 -13.01 -17.88 9.11
CA SER A 539 -13.45 -17.24 10.35
C SER A 539 -13.82 -15.77 10.18
N PHE A 540 -13.53 -15.15 9.03
CA PHE A 540 -13.97 -13.78 8.74
C PHE A 540 -15.44 -13.72 8.30
N GLN A 541 -16.10 -12.59 8.57
CA GLN A 541 -17.47 -12.34 8.12
C GLN A 541 -17.57 -12.21 6.60
N PHE A 542 -16.51 -11.71 5.96
CA PHE A 542 -16.30 -11.75 4.51
C PHE A 542 -14.80 -11.70 4.17
N SER A 543 -14.41 -12.10 2.96
CA SER A 543 -13.05 -11.90 2.43
C SER A 543 -13.07 -11.21 1.06
N ILE A 544 -11.93 -10.64 0.66
CA ILE A 544 -11.79 -9.85 -0.57
C ILE A 544 -10.73 -10.50 -1.48
N SER A 545 -11.01 -10.58 -2.77
CA SER A 545 -10.02 -10.76 -3.83
C SER A 545 -10.06 -9.56 -4.77
N TYR A 546 -8.89 -9.03 -5.10
CA TYR A 546 -8.71 -7.93 -6.04
C TYR A 546 -8.38 -8.45 -7.43
#